data_AF-A0A7L9BRM0-F1
#
_entry.id   AF-A0A7L9BRM0-F1
#
_cell.length_a   1.000
_cell.length_b   1.000
_cell.length_c   1.000
_cell.angle_alpha   90.00
_cell.angle_beta   90.00
_cell.angle_gamma   90.00
#
_symmetry.space_group_name_H-M   'P 1'
#
loop_
_entity.id
_entity.type
_entity.pdbx_description
1 polymer ?
#
loop_
_entity_poly.entity_id
_entity_poly.type
_entity_poly.pdbx_seq_one_letter_code
_entity_poly.pdbx_strand_id
1 'polypeptide(L)'
;MSEIDLALVEKRCRLKAASCRLFIARRAAAADPDAEREVLDRLNDMIAKAKAMVSCFLWVFWRNQAQPDDAILARIADCYDAQADAVALIQRVDAVADGRRVEDEESAFHLLAEANSALRVALADTWLSDDDRDQAETHVWLRRETAERRVFIERHMTGDDPADPTNAADLRSRIKALGKQLDDREAAGKKVKNALGQIKYHAGQLIKGRPEEAPAHWAKISDGVKRLNGMGVSPTDRRISEAVGPAAAAAWPGPSEGAEFMAGVITRAMALKNEKPDTKRAVADGREWSESVLAVRTLLRGKRMVVIGGEPNAEAVERLTQAFELKEAEWVELAEHGPGTPMRAPIYRSDTAVVIVIIKLTGHLHAEEAREYSTGAGKPCVMLSGGYNPERVAAEIMEQASSRLK
;
A
#
# COMPACT_ATOMS: atom_id res chain seq x y z
N MET A 1 8.46 -23.35 0.46
CA MET A 1 7.11 -23.24 -0.13
C MET A 1 7.13 -22.05 -1.06
N SER A 2 6.57 -22.15 -2.27
CA SER A 2 6.46 -20.98 -3.15
C SER A 2 5.59 -19.91 -2.49
N GLU A 3 5.88 -18.65 -2.77
CA GLU A 3 5.04 -17.53 -2.34
C GLU A 3 3.63 -17.68 -2.96
N ILE A 4 2.59 -17.45 -2.16
CA ILE A 4 1.20 -17.56 -2.60
C ILE A 4 0.82 -16.23 -3.26
N ASP A 5 0.53 -16.29 -4.56
CA ASP A 5 0.14 -15.13 -5.37
C ASP A 5 -1.37 -14.89 -5.25
N LEU A 6 -1.74 -13.92 -4.40
CA LEU A 6 -3.12 -13.50 -4.24
C LEU A 6 -3.76 -12.95 -5.53
N ALA A 7 -2.99 -12.33 -6.43
CA ALA A 7 -3.53 -11.84 -7.70
C ALA A 7 -3.89 -13.01 -8.64
N LEU A 8 -3.14 -14.11 -8.58
CA LEU A 8 -3.49 -15.33 -9.29
C LEU A 8 -4.72 -16.01 -8.67
N VAL A 9 -4.79 -16.09 -7.33
CA VAL A 9 -5.97 -16.61 -6.61
C VAL A 9 -7.24 -15.86 -7.02
N GLU A 10 -7.21 -14.53 -7.02
CA GLU A 10 -8.35 -13.71 -7.46
C GLU A 10 -8.80 -14.09 -8.87
N LYS A 11 -7.88 -14.12 -9.84
CA LYS A 11 -8.18 -14.45 -11.24
C LYS A 11 -8.78 -15.85 -11.38
N ARG A 12 -8.25 -16.84 -10.67
CA ARG A 12 -8.75 -18.22 -10.71
C ARG A 12 -10.14 -18.32 -10.06
N CYS A 13 -10.36 -17.68 -8.91
CA CYS A 13 -11.69 -17.62 -8.28
C CYS A 13 -12.74 -16.99 -9.20
N ARG A 14 -12.42 -15.88 -9.87
CA ARG A 14 -13.33 -15.26 -10.87
C ARG A 14 -13.67 -16.21 -12.01
N LEU A 15 -12.67 -16.91 -12.54
CA LEU A 15 -12.87 -17.86 -13.63
C LEU A 15 -13.71 -19.06 -13.18
N LYS A 16 -13.48 -19.58 -11.96
CA LYS A 16 -14.26 -20.67 -11.36
C LYS A 16 -15.71 -20.25 -11.10
N ALA A 17 -15.95 -19.05 -10.58
CA ALA A 17 -17.30 -18.49 -10.44
C ALA A 17 -18.03 -18.42 -11.79
N ALA A 18 -17.36 -17.87 -12.82
CA ALA A 18 -17.89 -17.79 -14.16
C ALA A 18 -18.18 -19.18 -14.76
N SER A 19 -17.33 -20.18 -14.48
CA SER A 19 -17.52 -21.55 -14.96
C SER A 19 -18.78 -22.21 -14.39
N CYS A 20 -19.07 -21.99 -13.11
CA CYS A 20 -20.29 -22.50 -12.46
C CYS A 20 -21.54 -21.92 -13.13
N ARG A 21 -21.56 -20.60 -13.36
CA ARG A 21 -22.67 -19.92 -14.04
C ARG A 21 -22.82 -20.34 -15.51
N LEU A 22 -21.71 -20.55 -16.21
CA LEU A 22 -21.73 -21.03 -17.59
C LEU A 22 -22.25 -22.47 -17.67
N PHE A 23 -21.95 -23.31 -16.68
CA PHE A 23 -22.50 -24.66 -16.62
C PHE A 23 -24.02 -24.69 -16.41
N ILE A 24 -24.55 -23.81 -15.55
CA ILE A 24 -26.00 -23.59 -15.41
C ILE A 24 -26.62 -23.15 -16.74
N ALA A 25 -26.02 -22.15 -17.40
CA ALA A 25 -26.49 -21.69 -18.71
C ALA A 25 -26.46 -22.80 -19.76
N ARG A 26 -25.48 -23.69 -19.72
CA ARG A 26 -25.39 -24.87 -20.60
C ARG A 26 -26.56 -25.83 -20.39
N ARG A 27 -26.92 -26.11 -19.13
CA ARG A 27 -28.09 -26.96 -18.82
C ARG A 27 -29.37 -26.34 -19.35
N ALA A 28 -29.54 -25.02 -19.20
CA ALA A 28 -30.70 -24.31 -19.72
C ALA A 28 -30.77 -24.27 -21.26
N ALA A 29 -29.61 -24.20 -21.93
CA ALA A 29 -29.51 -24.14 -23.39
C ALA A 29 -29.67 -25.50 -24.09
N ALA A 30 -29.75 -26.62 -23.36
CA ALA A 30 -29.70 -27.97 -23.94
C ALA A 30 -30.85 -28.30 -24.91
N ALA A 31 -31.95 -27.54 -24.88
CA ALA A 31 -33.08 -27.72 -25.78
C ALA A 31 -33.05 -26.81 -27.03
N ASP A 32 -32.11 -25.88 -27.11
CA ASP A 32 -31.98 -24.89 -28.19
C ASP A 32 -30.58 -25.03 -28.85
N PRO A 33 -30.50 -25.56 -30.09
CA PRO A 33 -29.22 -25.79 -30.76
C PRO A 33 -28.35 -24.53 -30.96
N ASP A 34 -28.96 -23.37 -31.19
CA ASP A 34 -28.22 -22.13 -31.40
C ASP A 34 -27.65 -21.61 -30.08
N ALA A 35 -28.44 -21.65 -29.00
CA ALA A 35 -27.99 -21.32 -27.66
C ALA A 35 -26.92 -22.31 -27.14
N GLU A 36 -27.07 -23.60 -27.43
CA GLU A 36 -26.09 -24.63 -27.06
C GLU A 36 -24.73 -24.34 -27.72
N ARG A 37 -24.74 -23.98 -29.01
CA ARG A 37 -23.52 -23.64 -29.74
C ARG A 37 -22.80 -22.43 -29.14
N GLU A 38 -23.53 -21.36 -28.82
CA GLU A 38 -22.95 -20.17 -28.18
C GLU A 38 -22.29 -20.51 -26.83
N VAL A 39 -22.96 -21.33 -26.02
CA VAL A 39 -22.44 -21.76 -24.71
C VAL A 39 -21.20 -22.64 -24.87
N LEU A 40 -21.15 -23.53 -25.87
CA LEU A 40 -19.98 -24.35 -26.16
C LEU A 40 -18.76 -23.51 -26.57
N ASP A 41 -18.96 -22.48 -27.39
CA ASP A 41 -17.89 -21.56 -27.78
C ASP A 41 -17.31 -20.82 -26.56
N ARG A 42 -18.19 -20.33 -25.68
CA ARG A 42 -17.79 -19.70 -24.41
C ARG A 42 -17.08 -20.67 -23.47
N LEU A 43 -17.49 -21.94 -23.45
CA LEU A 43 -16.86 -22.98 -22.64
C LEU A 43 -15.43 -23.27 -23.14
N ASN A 44 -15.24 -23.36 -24.46
CA ASN A 44 -13.93 -23.58 -25.06
C ASN A 44 -12.97 -22.41 -24.77
N ASP A 45 -13.44 -21.17 -24.89
CA ASP A 45 -12.66 -19.97 -24.52
C ASP A 45 -12.27 -20.00 -23.03
N MET A 46 -13.19 -20.37 -22.15
CA MET A 46 -12.93 -20.46 -20.71
C MET A 46 -11.90 -21.55 -20.37
N ILE A 47 -11.96 -22.71 -21.04
CA ILE A 47 -10.94 -23.77 -20.90
C ILE A 47 -9.57 -23.27 -21.39
N ALA A 48 -9.51 -22.53 -22.49
CA ALA A 48 -8.27 -21.95 -22.97
C ALA A 48 -7.66 -20.98 -21.95
N LYS A 49 -8.49 -20.10 -21.34
CA LYS A 49 -8.08 -19.22 -20.24
C LYS A 49 -7.56 -19.99 -19.03
N ALA A 50 -8.25 -21.05 -18.61
CA ALA A 50 -7.81 -21.87 -17.48
C ALA A 50 -6.47 -22.56 -17.77
N LYS A 51 -6.26 -23.09 -18.98
CA LYS A 51 -4.98 -23.70 -19.38
C LYS A 51 -3.81 -22.71 -19.40
N ALA A 52 -4.08 -21.44 -19.67
CA ALA A 52 -3.07 -20.38 -19.62
C ALA A 52 -2.71 -19.94 -18.18
N MET A 53 -3.52 -20.31 -17.19
CA MET A 53 -3.29 -20.01 -15.78
C MET A 53 -2.64 -21.20 -15.06
N VAL A 54 -1.58 -20.94 -14.31
CA VAL A 54 -0.90 -21.97 -13.53
C VAL A 54 -1.87 -22.56 -12.50
N SER A 55 -2.02 -23.89 -12.55
CA SER A 55 -2.83 -24.68 -11.60
C SER A 55 -4.31 -24.26 -11.51
N CYS A 56 -4.92 -23.82 -12.62
CA CYS A 56 -6.34 -23.51 -12.67
C CYS A 56 -7.17 -24.70 -13.16
N PHE A 57 -7.85 -25.38 -12.23
CA PHE A 57 -8.74 -26.48 -12.54
C PHE A 57 -10.22 -26.04 -12.48
N LEU A 58 -10.92 -26.10 -13.63
CA LEU A 58 -12.36 -25.83 -13.72
C LEU A 58 -13.15 -27.12 -13.50
N TRP A 59 -13.22 -27.53 -12.23
CA TRP A 59 -13.84 -28.81 -11.83
C TRP A 59 -15.26 -29.00 -12.36
N VAL A 60 -16.06 -27.94 -12.48
CA VAL A 60 -17.45 -28.03 -12.94
C VAL A 60 -17.57 -28.54 -14.40
N PHE A 61 -16.50 -28.44 -15.19
CA PHE A 61 -16.46 -28.97 -16.56
C PHE A 61 -15.96 -30.42 -16.65
N TRP A 62 -15.66 -31.06 -15.52
CA TRP A 62 -15.21 -32.44 -15.49
C TRP A 62 -16.34 -33.39 -15.85
N ARG A 63 -16.21 -34.08 -16.98
CA ARG A 63 -17.29 -34.89 -17.58
C ARG A 63 -17.54 -36.22 -16.86
N ASN A 64 -16.58 -36.71 -16.10
CA ASN A 64 -16.66 -38.03 -15.46
C ASN A 64 -17.36 -37.99 -14.09
N GLN A 65 -17.87 -36.83 -13.68
CA GLN A 65 -18.55 -36.65 -12.39
C GLN A 65 -19.87 -35.92 -12.58
N ALA A 66 -20.87 -36.33 -11.81
CA ALA A 66 -22.13 -35.61 -11.74
C ALA A 66 -21.90 -34.27 -11.04
N GLN A 67 -22.39 -33.20 -11.65
CA GLN A 67 -22.28 -31.86 -11.08
C GLN A 67 -23.50 -31.56 -10.20
N PRO A 68 -23.34 -30.78 -9.11
CA PRO A 68 -24.45 -30.38 -8.25
C PRO A 68 -25.57 -29.67 -9.01
N ASP A 69 -26.73 -29.54 -8.38
CA ASP A 69 -27.87 -28.80 -8.93
C ASP A 69 -27.56 -27.31 -9.10
N ASP A 70 -28.33 -26.64 -9.97
CA ASP A 70 -28.07 -25.26 -10.37
C ASP A 70 -28.07 -24.27 -9.18
N ALA A 71 -28.93 -24.51 -8.17
CA ALA A 71 -28.96 -23.70 -6.95
C ALA A 71 -27.65 -23.81 -6.13
N ILE A 72 -27.08 -25.01 -6.05
CA ILE A 72 -25.80 -25.25 -5.37
C ILE A 72 -24.66 -24.60 -6.17
N LEU A 73 -24.65 -24.77 -7.49
CA LEU A 73 -23.67 -24.15 -8.37
C LEU A 73 -23.70 -22.61 -8.32
N ALA A 74 -24.89 -22.01 -8.25
CA ALA A 74 -25.05 -20.57 -8.09
C ALA A 74 -24.45 -20.08 -6.77
N ARG A 75 -24.75 -20.77 -5.66
CA ARG A 75 -24.18 -20.45 -4.34
C ARG A 75 -22.66 -20.60 -4.31
N ILE A 76 -22.10 -21.64 -4.93
CA ILE A 76 -20.65 -21.81 -5.06
C ILE A 76 -20.04 -20.67 -5.89
N ALA A 77 -20.69 -20.27 -6.98
CA ALA A 77 -20.23 -19.14 -7.80
C ALA A 77 -20.17 -17.83 -6.99
N ASP A 78 -21.17 -17.59 -6.15
CA ASP A 78 -21.21 -16.40 -5.29
C ASP A 78 -20.15 -16.45 -4.19
N CYS A 79 -19.84 -17.63 -3.65
CA CYS A 79 -18.74 -17.81 -2.69
C CYS A 79 -17.37 -17.59 -3.35
N TYR A 80 -17.16 -18.06 -4.58
CA TYR A 80 -15.93 -17.75 -5.34
C TYR A 80 -15.78 -16.25 -5.61
N ASP A 81 -16.87 -15.56 -5.93
CA ASP A 81 -16.84 -14.11 -6.11
C ASP A 81 -16.58 -13.36 -4.80
N ALA A 82 -17.11 -13.82 -3.68
CA ALA A 82 -16.81 -13.27 -2.36
C ALA A 82 -15.32 -13.44 -2.01
N GLN A 83 -14.76 -14.62 -2.26
CA GLN A 83 -13.34 -14.91 -2.08
C GLN A 83 -12.48 -13.97 -2.94
N ALA A 84 -12.82 -13.81 -4.23
CA ALA A 84 -12.10 -12.92 -5.13
C ALA A 84 -12.23 -11.44 -4.71
N ASP A 85 -13.42 -10.98 -4.31
CA ASP A 85 -13.64 -9.61 -3.81
C ASP A 85 -12.80 -9.35 -2.54
N ALA A 86 -12.74 -10.31 -1.61
CA ALA A 86 -11.98 -10.18 -0.36
C ALA A 86 -10.46 -10.18 -0.59
N VAL A 87 -9.96 -11.05 -1.49
CA VAL A 87 -8.55 -11.08 -1.88
C VAL A 87 -8.14 -9.76 -2.56
N ALA A 88 -8.98 -9.23 -3.45
CA ALA A 88 -8.75 -7.93 -4.09
C ALA A 88 -8.72 -6.79 -3.06
N LEU A 89 -9.62 -6.81 -2.06
CA LEU A 89 -9.64 -5.84 -0.98
C LEU A 89 -8.34 -5.85 -0.16
N ILE A 90 -7.80 -7.04 0.16
CA ILE A 90 -6.53 -7.19 0.86
C ILE A 90 -5.38 -6.56 0.07
N GLN A 91 -5.29 -6.83 -1.24
CA GLN A 91 -4.26 -6.22 -2.08
C GLN A 91 -4.37 -4.69 -2.08
N ARG A 92 -5.59 -4.16 -2.05
CA ARG A 92 -5.82 -2.71 -1.97
C ARG A 92 -5.38 -2.12 -0.64
N VAL A 93 -5.72 -2.76 0.49
CA VAL A 93 -5.20 -2.36 1.81
C VAL A 93 -3.67 -2.41 1.84
N ASP A 94 -3.08 -3.39 1.16
CA ASP A 94 -1.63 -3.53 1.09
C ASP A 94 -0.95 -2.43 0.26
N ALA A 95 -1.60 -1.99 -0.82
CA ALA A 95 -1.14 -0.95 -1.72
C ALA A 95 -1.23 0.49 -1.15
N VAL A 96 -1.94 0.72 -0.04
CA VAL A 96 -2.01 2.05 0.59
C VAL A 96 -0.62 2.44 1.11
N ALA A 97 0.03 3.37 0.40
CA ALA A 97 1.41 3.81 0.67
C ALA A 97 1.53 4.64 1.96
N ASP A 98 0.54 5.47 2.27
CA ASP A 98 0.52 6.38 3.42
C ASP A 98 -0.66 6.07 4.36
N GLY A 99 -0.37 5.70 5.62
CA GLY A 99 -1.37 5.66 6.67
C GLY A 99 -2.38 4.51 6.59
N ARG A 100 -1.90 3.28 6.30
CA ARG A 100 -2.67 2.05 6.57
C ARG A 100 -3.20 2.12 8.00
N ARG A 101 -4.52 2.01 8.17
CA ARG A 101 -5.12 1.89 9.49
C ARG A 101 -5.18 0.43 9.87
N VAL A 102 -4.83 0.14 11.12
CA VAL A 102 -4.94 -1.21 11.69
C VAL A 102 -6.37 -1.74 11.54
N GLU A 103 -7.36 -0.89 11.77
CA GLU A 103 -8.80 -1.20 11.63
C GLU A 103 -9.18 -1.70 10.23
N ASP A 104 -8.58 -1.15 9.16
CA ASP A 104 -8.88 -1.56 7.79
C ASP A 104 -8.31 -2.94 7.48
N GLU A 105 -7.11 -3.20 7.99
CA GLU A 105 -6.41 -4.47 7.85
C GLU A 105 -7.13 -5.57 8.61
N GLU A 106 -7.47 -5.33 9.88
CA GLU A 106 -8.27 -6.24 10.69
C GLU A 106 -9.61 -6.55 10.01
N SER A 107 -10.34 -5.52 9.59
CA SER A 107 -11.63 -5.68 8.92
C SER A 107 -11.50 -6.50 7.62
N ALA A 108 -10.48 -6.24 6.81
CA ALA A 108 -10.26 -6.98 5.57
C ALA A 108 -9.88 -8.45 5.83
N PHE A 109 -9.08 -8.72 6.86
CA PHE A 109 -8.75 -10.09 7.28
C PHE A 109 -9.97 -10.86 7.80
N HIS A 110 -10.85 -10.24 8.59
CA HIS A 110 -12.10 -10.85 9.02
C HIS A 110 -13.01 -11.20 7.83
N LEU A 111 -13.14 -10.29 6.85
CA LEU A 111 -13.92 -10.53 5.65
C LEU A 111 -13.33 -11.65 4.77
N LEU A 112 -12.00 -11.73 4.68
CA LEU A 112 -11.32 -12.81 3.96
C LEU A 112 -11.49 -14.17 4.66
N ALA A 113 -11.42 -14.23 5.99
CA ALA A 113 -11.68 -15.44 6.75
C ALA A 113 -13.11 -15.97 6.51
N GLU A 114 -14.10 -15.07 6.59
CA GLU A 114 -15.50 -15.39 6.34
C GLU A 114 -15.71 -15.90 4.90
N ALA A 115 -15.15 -15.22 3.89
CA ALA A 115 -15.24 -15.62 2.49
C ALA A 115 -14.59 -17.00 2.23
N ASN A 116 -13.41 -17.22 2.81
CA ASN A 116 -12.67 -18.45 2.64
C ASN A 116 -13.39 -19.64 3.28
N SER A 117 -13.92 -19.44 4.49
CA SER A 117 -14.71 -20.48 5.16
C SER A 117 -16.02 -20.75 4.42
N ALA A 118 -16.72 -19.73 3.93
CA ALA A 118 -17.97 -19.89 3.19
C ALA A 118 -17.74 -20.70 1.90
N LEU A 119 -16.65 -20.40 1.17
CA LEU A 119 -16.27 -21.16 -0.01
C LEU A 119 -15.97 -22.63 0.31
N ARG A 120 -15.22 -22.90 1.40
CA ARG A 120 -14.96 -24.28 1.87
C ARG A 120 -16.25 -25.05 2.12
N VAL A 121 -17.21 -24.43 2.82
CA VAL A 121 -18.51 -25.04 3.12
C VAL A 121 -19.33 -25.26 1.85
N ALA A 122 -19.38 -24.28 0.95
CA ALA A 122 -20.12 -24.40 -0.31
C ALA A 122 -19.59 -25.54 -1.20
N LEU A 123 -18.29 -25.78 -1.18
CA LEU A 123 -17.64 -26.84 -1.97
C LEU A 123 -17.83 -28.24 -1.38
N ALA A 124 -18.24 -28.36 -0.12
CA ALA A 124 -18.53 -29.66 0.51
C ALA A 124 -19.70 -30.41 -0.18
N ASP A 125 -20.58 -29.68 -0.87
CA ASP A 125 -21.68 -30.24 -1.66
C ASP A 125 -21.25 -30.68 -3.09
N THR A 126 -19.93 -30.81 -3.33
CA THR A 126 -19.37 -31.25 -4.61
C THR A 126 -18.72 -32.62 -4.49
N TRP A 127 -18.30 -33.19 -5.63
CA TRP A 127 -17.54 -34.44 -5.67
C TRP A 127 -16.04 -34.25 -5.36
N LEU A 128 -15.57 -33.02 -5.13
CA LEU A 128 -14.17 -32.75 -4.80
C LEU A 128 -13.86 -33.35 -3.42
N SER A 129 -12.96 -34.33 -3.39
CA SER A 129 -12.48 -34.95 -2.15
C SER A 129 -11.33 -34.19 -1.51
N ASP A 130 -10.56 -33.48 -2.33
CA ASP A 130 -9.47 -32.62 -1.88
C ASP A 130 -9.96 -31.17 -1.81
N ASP A 131 -9.35 -30.39 -0.91
CA ASP A 131 -9.63 -28.97 -0.81
C ASP A 131 -9.38 -28.27 -2.16
N ASP A 132 -10.26 -27.35 -2.52
CA ASP A 132 -10.01 -26.49 -3.66
C ASP A 132 -8.72 -25.68 -3.43
N ARG A 133 -7.83 -25.72 -4.42
CA ARG A 133 -6.51 -25.10 -4.32
C ARG A 133 -6.56 -23.63 -3.94
N ASP A 134 -7.48 -22.85 -4.50
CA ASP A 134 -7.56 -21.40 -4.22
C ASP A 134 -8.06 -21.16 -2.79
N GLN A 135 -9.01 -21.98 -2.33
CA GLN A 135 -9.47 -21.95 -0.94
C GLN A 135 -8.33 -22.34 0.02
N ALA A 136 -7.62 -23.43 -0.24
CA ALA A 136 -6.52 -23.90 0.61
C ALA A 136 -5.33 -22.92 0.63
N GLU A 137 -4.89 -22.44 -0.53
CA GLU A 137 -3.80 -21.45 -0.62
C GLU A 137 -4.17 -20.16 0.14
N THR A 138 -5.40 -19.68 0.00
CA THR A 138 -5.81 -18.47 0.73
C THR A 138 -5.87 -18.70 2.24
N HIS A 139 -6.29 -19.88 2.70
CA HIS A 139 -6.30 -20.20 4.13
C HIS A 139 -4.88 -20.22 4.72
N VAL A 140 -3.93 -20.86 4.01
CA VAL A 140 -2.51 -20.91 4.41
C VAL A 140 -1.90 -19.50 4.41
N TRP A 141 -2.18 -18.71 3.37
CA TRP A 141 -1.75 -17.33 3.29
C TRP A 141 -2.29 -16.51 4.48
N LEU A 142 -3.59 -16.57 4.73
CA LEU A 142 -4.24 -15.81 5.80
C LEU A 142 -3.68 -16.16 7.19
N ARG A 143 -3.44 -17.46 7.46
CA ARG A 143 -2.81 -17.90 8.71
C ARG A 143 -1.39 -17.36 8.90
N ARG A 144 -0.60 -17.31 7.83
CA ARG A 144 0.75 -16.76 7.88
C ARG A 144 0.71 -15.27 8.15
N GLU A 145 -0.08 -14.52 7.40
CA GLU A 145 -0.11 -13.05 7.49
C GLU A 145 -0.71 -12.57 8.80
N THR A 146 -1.74 -13.23 9.32
CA THR A 146 -2.32 -12.90 10.64
C THR A 146 -1.32 -13.15 11.77
N ALA A 147 -0.50 -14.21 11.67
CA ALA A 147 0.57 -14.47 12.63
C ALA A 147 1.69 -13.42 12.53
N GLU A 148 2.18 -13.13 11.32
CA GLU A 148 3.25 -12.16 11.08
C GLU A 148 2.85 -10.74 11.48
N ARG A 149 1.62 -10.35 11.16
CA ARG A 149 1.08 -9.01 11.43
C ARG A 149 0.37 -8.90 12.79
N ARG A 150 0.34 -10.00 13.57
CA ARG A 150 -0.28 -10.11 14.90
C ARG A 150 -1.75 -9.68 14.95
N VAL A 151 -2.51 -10.05 13.92
CA VAL A 151 -3.97 -9.82 13.88
C VAL A 151 -4.68 -11.07 14.36
N PHE A 152 -5.53 -10.92 15.38
CA PHE A 152 -6.36 -12.01 15.88
C PHE A 152 -7.71 -12.04 15.16
N ILE A 153 -8.02 -13.17 14.51
CA ILE A 153 -9.33 -13.40 13.89
C ILE A 153 -10.11 -14.38 14.78
N GLU A 154 -11.18 -13.89 15.43
CA GLU A 154 -11.99 -14.68 16.35
C GLU A 154 -12.79 -15.80 15.67
N ARG A 155 -13.22 -15.59 14.42
CA ARG A 155 -14.16 -16.47 13.72
C ARG A 155 -13.63 -17.00 12.39
N HIS A 156 -14.21 -18.12 11.93
CA HIS A 156 -14.05 -18.66 10.57
C HIS A 156 -12.67 -19.20 10.20
N MET A 157 -11.75 -19.28 11.16
CA MET A 157 -10.40 -19.80 10.96
C MET A 157 -10.28 -21.31 11.21
N THR A 158 -11.33 -21.98 11.67
CA THR A 158 -11.30 -23.40 12.03
C THR A 158 -12.39 -24.21 11.32
N GLY A 159 -12.24 -25.53 11.34
CA GLY A 159 -13.23 -26.47 10.82
C GLY A 159 -14.60 -26.32 11.47
N ASP A 160 -14.61 -26.08 12.78
CA ASP A 160 -15.78 -26.14 13.67
C ASP A 160 -16.54 -24.80 13.81
N ASP A 161 -16.01 -23.70 13.27
CA ASP A 161 -16.70 -22.41 13.18
C ASP A 161 -16.92 -21.99 11.71
N PRO A 162 -17.71 -22.74 10.93
CA PRO A 162 -17.94 -22.45 9.52
C PRO A 162 -18.73 -21.15 9.32
N ALA A 163 -18.35 -20.38 8.30
CA ALA A 163 -19.21 -19.33 7.75
C ALA A 163 -20.36 -19.93 6.90
N ASP A 164 -21.50 -19.25 6.88
CA ASP A 164 -22.67 -19.65 6.11
C ASP A 164 -22.54 -19.24 4.62
N PRO A 165 -22.51 -20.20 3.67
CA PRO A 165 -22.36 -19.90 2.25
C PRO A 165 -23.56 -19.15 1.64
N THR A 166 -24.72 -19.12 2.30
CA THR A 166 -25.89 -18.38 1.80
C THR A 166 -25.77 -16.86 1.99
N ASN A 167 -24.83 -16.40 2.84
CA ASN A 167 -24.60 -14.98 3.12
C ASN A 167 -23.61 -14.31 2.15
N ALA A 168 -23.19 -14.99 1.07
CA ALA A 168 -22.19 -14.47 0.13
C ALA A 168 -22.55 -13.08 -0.43
N ALA A 169 -23.83 -12.81 -0.71
CA ALA A 169 -24.28 -11.50 -1.22
C ALA A 169 -24.10 -10.35 -0.20
N ASP A 170 -24.42 -10.60 1.07
CA ASP A 170 -24.20 -9.64 2.15
C ASP A 170 -22.70 -9.42 2.38
N LEU A 171 -21.92 -10.51 2.45
CA LEU A 171 -20.47 -10.46 2.61
C LEU A 171 -19.81 -9.62 1.50
N ARG A 172 -20.19 -9.81 0.24
CA ARG A 172 -19.70 -9.00 -0.88
C ARG A 172 -20.10 -7.52 -0.75
N SER A 173 -21.27 -7.23 -0.18
CA SER A 173 -21.70 -5.85 0.07
C SER A 173 -20.84 -5.19 1.14
N ARG A 174 -20.52 -5.91 2.23
CA ARG A 174 -19.59 -5.47 3.28
C ARG A 174 -18.16 -5.24 2.74
N ILE A 175 -17.66 -6.15 1.91
CA ILE A 175 -16.35 -6.00 1.23
C ILE A 175 -16.32 -4.74 0.37
N LYS A 176 -17.35 -4.52 -0.46
CA LYS A 176 -17.46 -3.33 -1.31
C LYS A 176 -17.56 -2.05 -0.50
N ALA A 177 -18.29 -2.06 0.61
CA ALA A 177 -18.42 -0.91 1.49
C ALA A 177 -17.06 -0.50 2.07
N LEU A 178 -16.26 -1.45 2.55
CA LEU A 178 -14.90 -1.16 3.04
C LEU A 178 -13.98 -0.68 1.92
N GLY A 179 -14.04 -1.32 0.74
CA GLY A 179 -13.30 -0.87 -0.45
C GLY A 179 -13.62 0.57 -0.82
N LYS A 180 -14.90 0.96 -0.80
CA LYS A 180 -15.34 2.34 -1.05
C LYS A 180 -14.81 3.31 0.01
N GLN A 181 -14.81 2.93 1.28
CA GLN A 181 -14.25 3.77 2.36
C GLN A 181 -12.75 4.01 2.21
N LEU A 182 -12.01 3.03 1.67
CA LEU A 182 -10.59 3.20 1.34
C LEU A 182 -10.41 4.20 0.19
N ASP A 183 -11.19 4.06 -0.89
CA ASP A 183 -11.15 4.96 -2.05
C ASP A 183 -11.49 6.40 -1.67
N ASP A 184 -12.56 6.59 -0.90
CA ASP A 184 -13.02 7.91 -0.50
C ASP A 184 -11.93 8.62 0.34
N ARG A 185 -11.22 7.89 1.20
CA ARG A 185 -10.09 8.42 1.98
C ARG A 185 -8.87 8.72 1.13
N GLU A 186 -8.50 7.83 0.22
CA GLU A 186 -7.36 8.07 -0.68
C GLU A 186 -7.63 9.28 -1.57
N ALA A 187 -8.83 9.38 -2.13
CA ALA A 187 -9.26 10.52 -2.93
C ALA A 187 -9.25 11.82 -2.13
N ALA A 188 -9.71 11.79 -0.87
CA ALA A 188 -9.62 12.95 0.03
C ALA A 188 -8.16 13.35 0.30
N GLY A 189 -7.29 12.37 0.58
CA GLY A 189 -5.85 12.58 0.78
C GLY A 189 -5.17 13.21 -0.44
N LYS A 190 -5.44 12.70 -1.65
CA LYS A 190 -4.94 13.24 -2.92
C LYS A 190 -5.40 14.68 -3.13
N LYS A 191 -6.67 15.01 -2.85
CA LYS A 191 -7.19 16.39 -2.97
C LYS A 191 -6.47 17.35 -2.02
N VAL A 192 -6.22 16.94 -0.78
CA VAL A 192 -5.45 17.73 0.19
C VAL A 192 -4.00 17.92 -0.28
N LYS A 193 -3.33 16.84 -0.71
CA LYS A 193 -1.95 16.90 -1.23
C LYS A 193 -1.83 17.84 -2.43
N ASN A 194 -2.77 17.76 -3.37
CA ASN A 194 -2.78 18.62 -4.56
C ASN A 194 -2.99 20.10 -4.21
N ALA A 195 -3.89 20.40 -3.27
CA ALA A 195 -4.11 21.77 -2.82
C ALA A 195 -2.88 22.34 -2.09
N LEU A 196 -2.23 21.55 -1.23
CA LEU A 196 -0.97 21.93 -0.59
C LEU A 196 0.16 22.11 -1.62
N GLY A 197 0.25 21.24 -2.62
CA GLY A 197 1.21 21.36 -3.72
C GLY A 197 1.01 22.63 -4.55
N GLN A 198 -0.24 22.98 -4.85
CA GLN A 198 -0.58 24.24 -5.52
C GLN A 198 -0.13 25.46 -4.70
N ILE A 199 -0.41 25.47 -3.39
CA ILE A 199 0.03 26.54 -2.48
C ILE A 199 1.55 26.66 -2.52
N LYS A 200 2.27 25.54 -2.35
CA LYS A 200 3.74 25.50 -2.36
C LYS A 200 4.33 26.01 -3.66
N TYR A 201 3.74 25.61 -4.79
CA TYR A 201 4.17 26.08 -6.12
C TYR A 201 4.05 27.60 -6.24
N HIS A 202 2.88 28.17 -5.95
CA HIS A 202 2.66 29.62 -6.10
C HIS A 202 3.45 30.43 -5.06
N ALA A 203 3.62 29.91 -3.85
CA ALA A 203 4.52 30.50 -2.86
C ALA A 203 5.98 30.54 -3.37
N GLY A 204 6.43 29.48 -4.04
CA GLY A 204 7.74 29.46 -4.70
C GLY A 204 7.86 30.49 -5.82
N GLN A 205 6.80 30.72 -6.59
CA GLN A 205 6.77 31.74 -7.64
C GLN A 205 6.82 33.17 -7.08
N LEU A 206 6.25 33.42 -5.90
CA LEU A 206 6.37 34.72 -5.24
C LEU A 206 7.82 35.07 -4.85
N ILE A 207 8.68 34.06 -4.67
CA ILE A 207 10.09 34.24 -4.31
C ILE A 207 10.97 34.41 -5.56
N LYS A 208 10.65 33.71 -6.65
CA LYS A 208 11.49 33.63 -7.86
C LYS A 208 10.99 34.49 -9.03
N GLY A 209 9.71 34.83 -9.03
CA GLY A 209 9.01 35.46 -10.14
C GLY A 209 9.07 36.98 -10.14
N ARG A 210 8.36 37.58 -11.09
CA ARG A 210 8.29 39.04 -11.25
C ARG A 210 7.26 39.64 -10.27
N PRO A 211 7.53 40.82 -9.68
CA PRO A 211 6.60 41.47 -8.75
C PRO A 211 5.19 41.71 -9.32
N GLU A 212 5.10 41.94 -10.63
CA GLU A 212 3.83 42.19 -11.35
C GLU A 212 2.88 40.99 -11.32
N GLU A 213 3.40 39.77 -11.19
CA GLU A 213 2.62 38.52 -11.16
C GLU A 213 2.20 38.14 -9.73
N ALA A 214 2.72 38.84 -8.72
CA ALA A 214 2.47 38.53 -7.32
C ALA A 214 0.99 38.55 -6.92
N PRO A 215 0.14 39.50 -7.37
CA PRO A 215 -1.29 39.48 -7.06
C PRO A 215 -1.99 38.19 -7.55
N ALA A 216 -1.63 37.72 -8.74
CA ALA A 216 -2.22 36.51 -9.32
C ALA A 216 -1.81 35.25 -8.52
N HIS A 217 -0.56 35.18 -8.07
CA HIS A 217 -0.10 34.08 -7.22
C HIS A 217 -0.74 34.09 -5.83
N TRP A 218 -0.91 35.26 -5.21
CA TRP A 218 -1.63 35.38 -3.94
C TRP A 218 -3.09 34.96 -4.04
N ALA A 219 -3.78 35.30 -5.14
CA ALA A 219 -5.13 34.82 -5.40
C ALA A 219 -5.19 33.28 -5.46
N LYS A 220 -4.24 32.64 -6.15
CA LYS A 220 -4.18 31.16 -6.23
C LYS A 220 -3.86 30.49 -4.90
N ILE A 221 -3.03 31.12 -4.07
CA ILE A 221 -2.76 30.64 -2.70
C ILE A 221 -4.05 30.73 -1.86
N SER A 222 -4.74 31.87 -1.91
CA SER A 222 -6.02 32.07 -1.21
C SER A 222 -7.08 31.04 -1.63
N ASP A 223 -7.22 30.79 -2.93
CA ASP A 223 -8.11 29.74 -3.47
C ASP A 223 -7.73 28.34 -2.97
N GLY A 224 -6.43 28.04 -2.92
CA GLY A 224 -5.91 26.77 -2.38
C GLY A 224 -6.28 26.57 -0.92
N VAL A 225 -6.14 27.61 -0.09
CA VAL A 225 -6.52 27.58 1.33
C VAL A 225 -8.03 27.50 1.51
N LYS A 226 -8.83 28.23 0.73
CA LYS A 226 -10.31 28.08 0.73
C LYS A 226 -10.73 26.66 0.40
N ARG A 227 -10.11 26.05 -0.61
CA ARG A 227 -10.37 24.66 -0.98
C ARG A 227 -10.03 23.70 0.16
N LEU A 228 -8.89 23.89 0.83
CA LEU A 228 -8.52 23.09 2.01
C LEU A 228 -9.53 23.24 3.16
N ASN A 229 -9.98 24.47 3.44
CA ASN A 229 -11.01 24.74 4.44
C ASN A 229 -12.35 24.08 4.09
N GLY A 230 -12.76 24.11 2.81
CA GLY A 230 -13.95 23.40 2.33
C GLY A 230 -13.85 21.86 2.45
N MET A 231 -12.63 21.32 2.58
CA MET A 231 -12.37 19.90 2.87
C MET A 231 -12.18 19.62 4.37
N GLY A 232 -12.45 20.59 5.25
CA GLY A 232 -12.31 20.46 6.71
C GLY A 232 -10.88 20.64 7.23
N VAL A 233 -9.92 21.01 6.39
CA VAL A 233 -8.55 21.34 6.83
C VAL A 233 -8.55 22.79 7.30
N SER A 234 -8.33 23.01 8.60
CA SER A 234 -8.30 24.36 9.18
C SER A 234 -7.31 25.26 8.41
N PRO A 235 -7.63 26.53 8.13
CA PRO A 235 -6.67 27.51 7.62
C PRO A 235 -5.45 27.65 8.55
N THR A 236 -5.61 27.31 9.83
CA THR A 236 -4.53 27.25 10.82
C THR A 236 -3.86 25.88 10.88
N ASP A 237 -3.97 25.02 9.86
CA ASP A 237 -3.19 23.79 9.76
C ASP A 237 -1.72 24.13 9.45
N ARG A 238 -0.79 23.47 10.15
CA ARG A 238 0.65 23.76 10.04
C ARG A 238 1.16 23.52 8.61
N ARG A 239 0.63 22.50 7.92
CA ARG A 239 1.00 22.15 6.55
C ARG A 239 0.72 23.28 5.58
N ILE A 240 -0.32 24.08 5.82
CA ILE A 240 -0.65 25.25 5.01
C ILE A 240 0.42 26.33 5.20
N SER A 241 0.75 26.65 6.45
CA SER A 241 1.79 27.64 6.76
C SER A 241 3.17 27.20 6.25
N GLU A 242 3.50 25.91 6.32
CA GLU A 242 4.73 25.33 5.75
C GLU A 242 4.75 25.42 4.22
N ALA A 243 3.61 25.15 3.56
CA ALA A 243 3.49 25.27 2.12
C ALA A 243 3.63 26.72 1.65
N VAL A 244 3.11 27.70 2.40
CA VAL A 244 3.32 29.13 2.11
C VAL A 244 4.78 29.53 2.39
N GLY A 245 5.32 29.12 3.53
CA GLY A 245 6.68 29.41 3.93
C GLY A 245 6.93 30.88 4.33
N PRO A 246 7.99 31.12 5.14
CA PRO A 246 8.25 32.45 5.71
C PRO A 246 8.66 33.51 4.69
N ALA A 247 9.34 33.10 3.62
CA ALA A 247 9.82 34.02 2.58
C ALA A 247 8.68 34.58 1.73
N ALA A 248 7.74 33.75 1.29
CA ALA A 248 6.55 34.23 0.59
C ALA A 248 5.67 35.05 1.54
N ALA A 249 5.50 34.60 2.79
CA ALA A 249 4.73 35.33 3.79
C ALA A 249 5.23 36.77 4.03
N ALA A 250 6.55 37.00 4.01
CA ALA A 250 7.16 38.32 4.12
C ALA A 250 6.78 39.29 2.99
N ALA A 251 6.43 38.76 1.81
CA ALA A 251 6.02 39.53 0.64
C ALA A 251 4.49 39.73 0.53
N TRP A 252 3.74 39.42 1.59
CA TRP A 252 2.28 39.53 1.56
C TRP A 252 1.83 41.01 1.54
N PRO A 253 1.01 41.44 0.55
CA PRO A 253 0.58 42.83 0.41
C PRO A 253 -0.48 43.28 1.42
N GLY A 254 -0.89 42.39 2.33
CA GLY A 254 -1.99 42.61 3.28
C GLY A 254 -3.31 41.98 2.81
N PRO A 255 -4.36 42.08 3.64
CA PRO A 255 -5.65 41.47 3.35
C PRO A 255 -6.32 42.15 2.16
N SER A 256 -6.74 41.34 1.18
CA SER A 256 -7.70 41.73 0.16
C SER A 256 -9.11 41.32 0.59
N GLU A 257 -10.13 41.97 0.01
CA GLU A 257 -11.54 41.64 0.28
C GLU A 257 -11.81 40.13 0.05
N GLY A 258 -12.38 39.46 1.06
CA GLY A 258 -12.67 38.03 1.02
C GLY A 258 -11.46 37.11 1.19
N ALA A 259 -10.32 37.65 1.65
CA ALA A 259 -9.10 36.91 1.99
C ALA A 259 -8.61 37.20 3.44
N GLU A 260 -9.48 37.67 4.33
CA GLU A 260 -9.12 38.06 5.70
C GLU A 260 -8.53 36.88 6.50
N PHE A 261 -9.00 35.66 6.22
CA PHE A 261 -8.49 34.41 6.82
C PHE A 261 -7.01 34.17 6.53
N MET A 262 -6.45 34.76 5.47
CA MET A 262 -5.03 34.63 5.14
C MET A 262 -4.14 35.31 6.18
N ALA A 263 -4.63 36.32 6.91
CA ALA A 263 -3.84 36.98 7.95
C ALA A 263 -3.30 35.99 9.00
N GLY A 264 -4.13 35.02 9.41
CA GLY A 264 -3.74 33.96 10.34
C GLY A 264 -2.71 32.99 9.74
N VAL A 265 -2.91 32.61 8.46
CA VAL A 265 -1.97 31.75 7.72
C VAL A 265 -0.59 32.41 7.61
N ILE A 266 -0.57 33.69 7.24
CA ILE A 266 0.63 34.49 7.03
C ILE A 266 1.35 34.75 8.34
N THR A 267 0.62 35.12 9.40
CA THR A 267 1.20 35.30 10.74
C THR A 267 1.93 34.04 11.18
N ARG A 268 1.32 32.87 10.98
CA ARG A 268 1.92 31.59 11.33
C ARG A 268 3.09 31.21 10.41
N ALA A 269 2.98 31.46 9.12
CA ALA A 269 4.07 31.23 8.17
C ALA A 269 5.28 32.15 8.46
N MET A 270 5.07 33.40 8.87
CA MET A 270 6.12 34.29 9.36
C MET A 270 6.71 33.78 10.68
N ALA A 271 5.87 33.25 11.58
CA ALA A 271 6.34 32.64 12.82
C ALA A 271 7.25 31.43 12.56
N LEU A 272 7.07 30.67 11.46
CA LEU A 272 8.00 29.59 11.06
C LEU A 272 9.44 30.09 10.81
N LYS A 273 9.67 31.40 10.57
CA LYS A 273 11.02 31.98 10.45
C LYS A 273 11.70 32.17 11.80
N ASN A 274 10.90 32.50 12.81
CA ASN A 274 11.33 32.78 14.19
C ASN A 274 11.26 31.53 15.08
N GLU A 275 10.47 30.54 14.67
CA GLU A 275 10.72 29.15 14.98
C GLU A 275 12.09 28.83 14.36
N LYS A 276 13.17 28.88 15.18
CA LYS A 276 14.22 27.87 15.03
C LYS A 276 13.49 26.55 14.74
N PRO A 277 13.93 25.74 13.75
CA PRO A 277 13.23 24.51 13.37
C PRO A 277 12.78 23.87 14.66
N ASP A 278 11.46 23.71 14.79
CA ASP A 278 10.77 23.41 16.04
C ASP A 278 11.19 22.02 16.54
N THR A 279 12.41 21.99 17.03
CA THR A 279 12.96 21.10 18.03
C THR A 279 12.12 21.22 19.30
N LYS A 280 11.11 22.09 19.40
CA LYS A 280 10.19 22.15 20.55
C LYS A 280 8.82 21.54 20.31
N ARG A 281 8.54 20.92 19.15
CA ARG A 281 7.54 19.83 19.05
C ARG A 281 8.14 18.42 18.90
N ALA A 282 9.47 18.32 18.93
CA ALA A 282 10.23 17.07 19.07
C ALA A 282 11.19 17.04 20.29
N VAL A 283 11.10 18.01 21.20
CA VAL A 283 11.74 17.98 22.55
C VAL A 283 10.71 18.35 23.63
N ALA A 284 9.46 17.95 23.40
CA ALA A 284 8.54 17.60 24.48
C ALA A 284 8.64 16.09 24.75
N ASP A 285 9.85 15.56 24.68
CA ASP A 285 10.30 14.61 25.67
C ASP A 285 11.83 14.72 25.70
N GLY A 286 12.41 14.71 26.88
CA GLY A 286 13.78 14.21 27.04
C GLY A 286 13.79 12.71 26.78
N ARG A 287 13.23 12.26 25.65
CA ARG A 287 13.41 10.90 25.17
C ARG A 287 14.80 10.85 24.62
N GLU A 288 15.69 10.29 25.44
CA GLU A 288 16.78 9.50 24.92
C GLU A 288 16.26 8.69 23.72
N TRP A 289 16.99 8.76 22.61
CA TRP A 289 16.77 7.86 21.49
C TRP A 289 16.65 6.43 22.03
N SER A 290 15.78 5.61 21.45
CA SER A 290 15.61 4.24 21.95
C SER A 290 16.95 3.50 21.99
N GLU A 291 17.04 2.48 22.84
CA GLU A 291 18.23 1.62 22.90
C GLU A 291 18.64 1.09 21.52
N SER A 292 17.67 0.80 20.65
CA SER A 292 17.91 0.37 19.26
C SER A 292 18.61 1.46 18.45
N VAL A 293 18.16 2.72 18.53
CA VAL A 293 18.82 3.83 17.83
C VAL A 293 20.22 4.08 18.37
N LEU A 294 20.41 4.01 19.70
CA LEU A 294 21.74 4.17 20.33
C LEU A 294 22.69 3.01 19.98
N ALA A 295 22.18 1.78 19.88
CA ALA A 295 22.94 0.62 19.45
C ALA A 295 23.39 0.77 17.99
N VAL A 296 22.47 1.15 17.08
CA VAL A 296 22.80 1.40 15.67
C VAL A 296 23.75 2.58 15.51
N ARG A 297 23.57 3.66 16.28
CA ARG A 297 24.52 4.76 16.35
C ARG A 297 25.92 4.27 16.70
N THR A 298 26.05 3.39 17.69
CA THR A 298 27.36 2.82 18.06
C THR A 298 28.00 2.06 16.89
N LEU A 299 27.20 1.34 16.10
CA LEU A 299 27.68 0.57 14.95
C LEU A 299 28.03 1.44 13.73
N LEU A 300 27.32 2.56 13.53
CA LEU A 300 27.37 3.36 12.30
C LEU A 300 28.03 4.74 12.47
N ARG A 301 28.36 5.17 13.69
CA ARG A 301 28.99 6.46 13.96
C ARG A 301 30.18 6.70 13.03
N GLY A 302 30.18 7.84 12.34
CA GLY A 302 31.24 8.24 11.41
C GLY A 302 31.33 7.42 10.12
N LYS A 303 30.37 6.54 9.84
CA LYS A 303 30.29 5.76 8.60
C LYS A 303 29.25 6.33 7.65
N ARG A 304 29.26 5.87 6.39
CA ARG A 304 28.27 6.25 5.37
C ARG A 304 27.14 5.22 5.31
N MET A 305 25.93 5.72 5.14
CA MET A 305 24.74 4.90 4.83
C MET A 305 24.24 5.24 3.43
N VAL A 306 23.81 4.24 2.66
CA VAL A 306 23.19 4.44 1.35
C VAL A 306 21.71 4.10 1.43
N VAL A 307 20.85 4.96 0.91
CA VAL A 307 19.39 4.77 0.86
C VAL A 307 18.95 4.65 -0.60
N ILE A 308 18.14 3.63 -0.88
CA ILE A 308 17.65 3.26 -2.21
C ILE A 308 16.13 3.19 -2.17
N GLY A 309 15.47 3.86 -3.12
CA GLY A 309 14.02 3.86 -3.27
C GLY A 309 13.37 5.20 -2.99
N GLY A 310 12.29 5.51 -3.71
CA GLY A 310 11.54 6.75 -3.58
C GLY A 310 12.30 8.00 -4.04
N GLU A 311 11.67 9.16 -3.84
CA GLU A 311 12.28 10.47 -4.12
C GLU A 311 13.21 10.90 -2.98
N PRO A 312 14.40 11.45 -3.27
CA PRO A 312 15.31 11.95 -2.25
C PRO A 312 14.65 12.97 -1.30
N ASN A 313 14.73 12.70 0.00
CA ASN A 313 14.20 13.58 1.04
C ASN A 313 15.34 14.10 1.94
N ALA A 314 15.73 15.37 1.74
CA ALA A 314 16.81 16.01 2.49
C ALA A 314 16.60 16.03 4.01
N GLU A 315 15.35 16.22 4.46
CA GLU A 315 15.03 16.27 5.89
C GLU A 315 15.18 14.88 6.55
N ALA A 316 14.81 13.84 5.81
CA ALA A 316 14.97 12.46 6.26
C ALA A 316 16.46 12.05 6.33
N VAL A 317 17.25 12.44 5.34
CA VAL A 317 18.71 12.27 5.32
C VAL A 317 19.34 12.95 6.55
N GLU A 318 18.95 14.18 6.84
CA GLU A 318 19.46 14.92 8.00
C GLU A 318 19.07 14.23 9.32
N ARG A 319 17.80 13.82 9.47
CA ARG A 319 17.34 13.11 10.67
C ARG A 319 18.08 11.79 10.89
N LEU A 320 18.32 11.01 9.85
CA LEU A 320 19.06 9.75 9.94
C LEU A 320 20.54 10.00 10.28
N THR A 321 21.13 11.04 9.68
CA THR A 321 22.51 11.46 9.96
C THR A 321 22.67 11.86 11.42
N GLN A 322 21.73 12.64 11.97
CA GLN A 322 21.75 13.05 13.38
C GLN A 322 21.48 11.88 14.33
N ALA A 323 20.51 11.02 14.02
CA ALA A 323 20.12 9.91 14.88
C ALA A 323 21.24 8.86 15.04
N PHE A 324 21.96 8.55 13.96
CA PHE A 324 23.03 7.55 13.97
C PHE A 324 24.45 8.13 13.95
N GLU A 325 24.59 9.46 14.00
CA GLU A 325 25.87 10.18 13.94
C GLU A 325 26.72 9.74 12.73
N LEU A 326 26.08 9.63 11.58
CA LEU A 326 26.71 9.21 10.33
C LEU A 326 27.69 10.28 9.85
N LYS A 327 28.71 9.85 9.10
CA LYS A 327 29.50 10.78 8.29
C LYS A 327 28.63 11.37 7.17
N GLU A 328 27.80 10.53 6.56
CA GLU A 328 26.90 10.91 5.48
C GLU A 328 25.81 9.85 5.28
N ALA A 329 24.59 10.28 4.96
CA ALA A 329 23.56 9.42 4.39
C ALA A 329 23.30 9.86 2.95
N GLU A 330 23.56 8.97 2.00
CA GLU A 330 23.42 9.25 0.57
C GLU A 330 22.16 8.56 0.03
N TRP A 331 21.20 9.35 -0.42
CA TRP A 331 19.99 8.85 -1.05
C TRP A 331 20.16 8.83 -2.56
N VAL A 332 20.15 7.64 -3.15
CA VAL A 332 20.35 7.47 -4.59
C VAL A 332 19.02 7.67 -5.31
N GLU A 333 18.97 8.65 -6.20
CA GLU A 333 17.83 8.86 -7.10
C GLU A 333 17.83 7.79 -8.20
N LEU A 334 16.70 7.10 -8.35
CA LEU A 334 16.50 6.07 -9.38
C LEU A 334 15.22 6.36 -10.16
N ALA A 335 15.29 6.23 -11.48
CA ALA A 335 14.11 6.27 -12.34
C ALA A 335 13.35 4.94 -12.30
N GLU A 336 12.02 5.01 -12.32
CA GLU A 336 11.08 3.86 -12.18
C GLU A 336 11.32 2.72 -13.18
N HIS A 337 11.93 3.01 -14.34
CA HIS A 337 12.34 2.05 -15.38
C HIS A 337 13.79 2.23 -15.84
N GLY A 338 14.61 2.93 -15.06
CA GLY A 338 16.04 3.10 -15.36
C GLY A 338 16.88 1.89 -14.92
N PRO A 339 18.11 1.75 -15.41
CA PRO A 339 19.04 0.74 -14.90
C PRO A 339 19.51 1.09 -13.48
N GLY A 340 19.77 0.10 -12.62
CA GLY A 340 20.33 0.29 -11.28
C GLY A 340 21.80 0.72 -11.22
N THR A 341 22.41 1.05 -12.35
CA THR A 341 23.81 1.51 -12.40
C THR A 341 24.14 2.65 -11.42
N PRO A 342 23.25 3.65 -11.16
CA PRO A 342 23.54 4.75 -10.24
C PRO A 342 23.83 4.33 -8.79
N MET A 343 23.25 3.22 -8.31
CA MET A 343 23.48 2.75 -6.94
C MET A 343 24.81 2.01 -6.76
N ARG A 344 25.44 1.52 -7.83
CA ARG A 344 26.67 0.73 -7.74
C ARG A 344 27.82 1.51 -7.10
N ALA A 345 28.13 2.71 -7.59
CA ALA A 345 29.27 3.46 -7.07
C ALA A 345 29.11 3.84 -5.58
N PRO A 346 27.97 4.36 -5.10
CA PRO A 346 27.72 4.59 -3.68
C PRO A 346 27.87 3.34 -2.80
N ILE A 347 27.35 2.18 -3.24
CA ILE A 347 27.41 0.93 -2.46
C ILE A 347 28.85 0.43 -2.30
N TYR A 348 29.66 0.52 -3.35
CA TYR A 348 31.04 0.02 -3.36
C TYR A 348 32.07 0.92 -2.65
N ARG A 349 31.66 2.11 -2.16
CA ARG A 349 32.57 2.97 -1.39
C ARG A 349 33.03 2.27 -0.12
N SER A 350 34.30 2.44 0.22
CA SER A 350 34.92 1.77 1.37
C SER A 350 34.28 2.19 2.70
N ASP A 351 33.82 3.44 2.81
CA ASP A 351 33.19 4.01 4.00
C ASP A 351 31.67 3.74 4.10
N THR A 352 31.05 3.16 3.08
CA THR A 352 29.66 2.67 3.15
C THR A 352 29.59 1.47 4.10
N ALA A 353 28.77 1.59 5.14
CA ALA A 353 28.61 0.55 6.16
C ALA A 353 27.34 -0.27 6.00
N VAL A 354 26.27 0.33 5.50
CA VAL A 354 24.97 -0.33 5.32
C VAL A 354 24.21 0.28 4.16
N VAL A 355 23.46 -0.57 3.46
CA VAL A 355 22.57 -0.18 2.36
C VAL A 355 21.14 -0.42 2.82
N ILE A 356 20.29 0.59 2.68
CA ILE A 356 18.88 0.58 3.07
C ILE A 356 18.03 0.62 1.80
N VAL A 357 17.14 -0.35 1.62
CA VAL A 357 16.25 -0.44 0.46
C VAL A 357 14.81 -0.28 0.90
N ILE A 358 14.13 0.77 0.44
CA ILE A 358 12.71 1.02 0.75
C ILE A 358 11.86 0.25 -0.26
N ILE A 359 11.47 -0.99 0.09
CA ILE A 359 10.82 -1.93 -0.84
C ILE A 359 9.56 -1.33 -1.46
N LYS A 360 8.73 -0.64 -0.66
CA LYS A 360 7.47 -0.05 -1.15
C LYS A 360 7.64 1.09 -2.15
N LEU A 361 8.83 1.67 -2.22
CA LEU A 361 9.15 2.81 -3.09
C LEU A 361 10.20 2.45 -4.15
N THR A 362 10.50 1.16 -4.29
CA THR A 362 11.52 0.64 -5.21
C THR A 362 10.88 -0.45 -6.06
N GLY A 363 10.98 -0.36 -7.39
CA GLY A 363 10.54 -1.46 -8.26
C GLY A 363 11.28 -2.76 -7.92
N HIS A 364 10.62 -3.92 -8.06
CA HIS A 364 11.20 -5.23 -7.70
C HIS A 364 12.60 -5.46 -8.24
N LEU A 365 12.86 -5.01 -9.48
CA LEU A 365 14.17 -5.10 -10.13
C LEU A 365 15.27 -4.34 -9.36
N HIS A 366 15.01 -3.10 -8.96
CA HIS A 366 15.98 -2.27 -8.23
C HIS A 366 16.28 -2.83 -6.82
N ALA A 367 15.30 -3.49 -6.19
CA ALA A 367 15.49 -4.14 -4.91
C ALA A 367 16.40 -5.38 -5.00
N GLU A 368 16.27 -6.16 -6.08
CA GLU A 368 17.16 -7.29 -6.37
C GLU A 368 18.58 -6.81 -6.70
N GLU A 369 18.72 -5.82 -7.59
CA GLU A 369 20.02 -5.24 -7.96
C GLU A 369 20.76 -4.64 -6.75
N ALA A 370 20.05 -3.94 -5.87
CA ALA A 370 20.63 -3.42 -4.63
C ALA A 370 21.18 -4.52 -3.72
N ARG A 371 20.47 -5.66 -3.63
CA ARG A 371 20.94 -6.84 -2.87
C ARG A 371 22.18 -7.45 -3.51
N GLU A 372 22.21 -7.58 -4.83
CA GLU A 372 23.36 -8.11 -5.57
C GLU A 372 24.60 -7.23 -5.37
N TYR A 373 24.48 -5.91 -5.56
CA TYR A 373 25.60 -4.99 -5.35
C TYR A 373 26.08 -4.96 -3.91
N SER A 374 25.17 -4.98 -2.93
CA SER A 374 25.54 -5.01 -1.52
C SER A 374 26.29 -6.29 -1.17
N THR A 375 25.83 -7.44 -1.69
CA THR A 375 26.49 -8.74 -1.51
C THR A 375 27.88 -8.73 -2.13
N GLY A 376 28.01 -8.22 -3.36
CA GLY A 376 29.29 -8.08 -4.06
C GLY A 376 30.27 -7.12 -3.39
N ALA A 377 29.77 -6.12 -2.65
CA ALA A 377 30.57 -5.17 -1.87
C ALA A 377 30.81 -5.62 -0.41
N GLY A 378 30.28 -6.79 -0.01
CA GLY A 378 30.37 -7.29 1.37
C GLY A 378 29.57 -6.47 2.39
N LYS A 379 28.64 -5.63 1.95
CA LYS A 379 27.86 -4.72 2.81
C LYS A 379 26.52 -5.33 3.19
N PRO A 380 26.03 -5.15 4.43
CA PRO A 380 24.68 -5.53 4.80
C PRO A 380 23.65 -4.69 4.03
N CYS A 381 22.62 -5.36 3.51
CA CYS A 381 21.48 -4.76 2.83
C CYS A 381 20.24 -5.00 3.70
N VAL A 382 19.60 -3.92 4.13
CA VAL A 382 18.43 -3.92 5.01
C VAL A 382 17.21 -3.51 4.21
N MET A 383 16.19 -4.35 4.23
CA MET A 383 14.96 -4.16 3.46
C MET A 383 13.91 -3.51 4.35
N LEU A 384 13.47 -2.29 4.01
CA LEU A 384 12.42 -1.59 4.73
C LEU A 384 11.05 -1.88 4.12
N SER A 385 10.19 -2.50 4.91
CA SER A 385 8.79 -2.79 4.58
C SER A 385 7.84 -1.58 4.76
N GLY A 386 8.34 -0.45 5.26
CA GLY A 386 7.54 0.77 5.46
C GLY A 386 8.39 2.02 5.68
N GLY A 387 7.90 2.96 6.50
CA GLY A 387 8.49 4.30 6.63
C GLY A 387 9.96 4.31 7.11
N TYR A 388 10.69 5.37 6.76
CA TYR A 388 12.14 5.53 6.99
C TYR A 388 12.49 6.40 8.20
N ASN A 389 11.67 6.42 9.25
CA ASN A 389 12.01 7.15 10.48
C ASN A 389 13.17 6.45 11.23
N PRO A 390 14.00 7.17 12.02
CA PRO A 390 15.17 6.58 12.65
C PRO A 390 14.88 5.38 13.56
N GLU A 391 13.76 5.38 14.29
CA GLU A 391 13.38 4.28 15.19
C GLU A 391 13.14 2.98 14.42
N ARG A 392 12.38 3.06 13.33
CA ARG A 392 12.10 1.91 12.47
C ARG A 392 13.34 1.45 11.73
N VAL A 393 14.13 2.38 11.18
CA VAL A 393 15.39 2.05 10.52
C VAL A 393 16.33 1.34 11.51
N ALA A 394 16.37 1.78 12.76
CA ALA A 394 17.16 1.14 13.79
C ALA A 394 16.69 -0.29 14.10
N ALA A 395 15.38 -0.50 14.27
CA ALA A 395 14.82 -1.82 14.51
C ALA A 395 15.17 -2.80 13.37
N GLU A 396 15.01 -2.36 12.13
CA GLU A 396 15.27 -3.18 10.93
C GLU A 396 16.77 -3.48 10.75
N ILE A 397 17.64 -2.50 11.04
CA ILE A 397 19.10 -2.75 11.05
C ILE A 397 19.46 -3.74 12.14
N MET A 398 18.87 -3.62 13.33
CA MET A 398 19.17 -4.52 14.44
C MET A 398 18.72 -5.95 14.14
N GLU A 399 17.55 -6.10 13.52
CA GLU A 399 16.99 -7.39 13.13
C GLU A 399 17.76 -8.04 11.97
N GLN A 400 18.07 -7.28 10.92
CA GLN A 400 18.59 -7.85 9.67
C GLN A 400 20.12 -7.81 9.54
N ALA A 401 20.79 -6.89 10.23
CA ALA A 401 22.19 -6.56 9.94
C ALA A 401 23.12 -6.44 11.17
N SER A 402 22.61 -6.48 12.40
CA SER A 402 23.41 -6.25 13.61
C SER A 402 24.64 -7.15 13.73
N SER A 403 24.53 -8.43 13.36
CA SER A 403 25.64 -9.39 13.42
C SER A 403 26.76 -9.10 12.43
N ARG A 404 26.43 -8.45 11.30
CA ARG A 404 27.38 -8.11 10.22
C ARG A 404 28.00 -6.73 10.37
N LEU A 405 27.46 -5.91 11.27
CA LEU A 405 27.91 -4.54 11.54
C LEU A 405 28.83 -4.42 12.77
N LYS A 406 28.94 -5.48 13.57
CA LYS A 406 29.80 -5.58 14.74
C LYS A 406 31.28 -5.74 14.39
#